data_AF-A0A940VLJ2-F1
#
_entry.id   AF-A0A940VLJ2-F1
#
_cell.length_a   1.000
_cell.length_b   1.000
_cell.length_c   1.000
_cell.angle_alpha   90.00
_cell.angle_beta   90.00
_cell.angle_gamma   90.00
#
_symmetry.space_group_name_H-M   'P 1'
#
loop_
_entity.id
_entity.type
_entity.pdbx_description
1 polymer ?
#
loop_
_entity_poly.entity_id
_entity_poly.type
_entity_poly.pdbx_seq_one_letter_code
_entity_poly.pdbx_strand_id
1 'polypeptide(L)' 'MTSFPAQRLGLQDRGLIREGMVADITIFDPTTIIDTGTYAEPNRYPIGISHVLVAGRIAVENGKLTDVRAGRVLRRR' A
#
# COMPACT_ATOMS: atom_id res chain seq x y z
N MET A 1 -7.84 5.76 -2.80
CA MET A 1 -7.63 5.46 -1.37
C MET A 1 -6.26 5.97 -0.93
N THR A 2 -6.07 7.26 -0.68
CA THR A 2 -4.76 7.80 -0.24
C THR A 2 -4.93 9.11 0.53
N SER A 3 -5.02 10.24 -0.19
CA SER A 3 -4.99 11.60 0.36
C SER A 3 -6.20 11.93 1.22
N PHE A 4 -7.41 11.62 0.76
CA PHE A 4 -8.64 11.91 1.51
C PHE A 4 -8.71 11.17 2.87
N PRO A 5 -8.43 9.85 2.96
CA PRO A 5 -8.29 9.19 4.26
C PRO A 5 -7.20 9.80 5.15
N ALA A 6 -6.02 10.10 4.60
CA ALA A 6 -4.92 10.72 5.35
C ALA A 6 -5.35 12.07 5.95
N GLN A 7 -6.03 12.92 5.16
CA GLN A 7 -6.57 14.19 5.61
C GLN A 7 -7.61 14.01 6.72
N ARG A 8 -8.58 13.08 6.53
CA ARG A 8 -9.63 12.81 7.52
C ARG A 8 -9.08 12.30 8.86
N LEU A 9 -7.96 11.58 8.82
CA LEU A 9 -7.28 11.04 10.00
C LEU A 9 -6.21 11.99 10.58
N GLY A 10 -5.93 13.13 9.93
CA GLY A 10 -4.91 14.09 10.37
C GLY A 10 -3.46 13.64 10.14
N LEU A 11 -3.22 12.71 9.21
CA LEU A 11 -1.88 12.24 8.85
C LEU A 11 -1.24 13.23 7.87
N GLN A 12 -0.28 14.03 8.36
CA GLN A 12 0.33 15.12 7.59
C GLN A 12 1.51 14.68 6.70
N ASP A 13 2.08 13.50 6.96
CA ASP A 13 3.30 13.00 6.35
C ASP A 13 3.06 11.87 5.33
N ARG A 14 1.79 11.59 4.98
CA ARG A 14 1.38 10.42 4.17
C ARG A 14 0.24 10.73 3.22
N GLY A 15 -0.01 9.82 2.27
CA GLY A 15 -1.17 9.86 1.37
C GLY A 15 -0.99 10.68 0.09
N LEU A 16 0.19 11.27 -0.13
CA LEU A 16 0.58 11.92 -1.38
C LEU A 16 2.02 11.50 -1.74
N ILE A 17 2.36 11.56 -3.03
CA ILE A 17 3.75 11.41 -3.50
C ILE A 17 4.35 12.82 -3.56
N ARG A 18 5.16 13.15 -2.56
CA ARG A 18 5.84 14.45 -2.44
C ARG A 18 7.10 14.28 -1.59
N GLU A 19 8.11 15.11 -1.86
CA GLU A 19 9.31 15.17 -1.03
C GLU A 19 8.97 15.38 0.45
N GLY A 20 9.74 14.71 1.33
CA GLY A 20 9.55 14.75 2.78
C GLY A 20 8.41 13.89 3.33
N MET A 21 7.58 13.27 2.48
CA MET A 21 6.55 12.33 2.91
C MET A 21 7.11 10.92 3.09
N VAL A 22 6.44 10.12 3.92
CA VAL A 22 6.76 8.71 4.09
C VAL A 22 6.51 7.98 2.79
N ALA A 23 7.49 7.18 2.36
CA ALA A 23 7.43 6.38 1.14
C ALA A 23 6.55 5.13 1.30
N ASP A 24 5.25 5.36 1.52
CA ASP A 24 4.21 4.35 1.39
C ASP A 24 3.70 4.38 -0.06
N ILE A 25 4.20 3.47 -0.90
CA ILE A 25 4.03 3.50 -2.35
C ILE A 25 3.53 2.15 -2.84
N THR A 26 2.52 2.17 -3.71
CA THR A 26 2.04 0.98 -4.43
C THR A 26 2.32 1.16 -5.91
N ILE A 27 3.01 0.19 -6.52
CA ILE A 27 3.26 0.14 -7.96
C ILE A 27 2.35 -0.96 -8.53
N PHE A 28 1.49 -0.56 -9.47
CA PHE A 28 0.54 -1.46 -10.10
C PHE A 28 0.38 -1.13 -11.58
N ASP A 29 -0.02 -2.12 -12.36
CA ASP A 29 -0.38 -1.96 -13.76
C ASP A 29 -1.87 -1.62 -13.86
N PRO A 30 -2.23 -0.44 -14.38
CA PRO A 30 -3.62 0.00 -14.47
C PRO A 30 -4.45 -0.84 -15.44
N THR A 31 -3.84 -1.61 -16.34
CA THR A 31 -4.54 -2.45 -17.31
C THR A 31 -4.87 -3.84 -16.78
N THR A 32 -4.12 -4.33 -15.80
CA THR A 32 -4.26 -5.70 -15.26
C THR A 32 -4.70 -5.76 -13.80
N ILE A 33 -4.75 -4.62 -13.10
CA ILE A 33 -5.15 -4.56 -11.68
C ILE A 33 -6.58 -5.08 -11.46
N ILE A 34 -6.70 -6.17 -10.69
CA ILE A 34 -7.99 -6.81 -10.40
C ILE A 34 -7.96 -7.62 -9.10
N ASP A 35 -9.06 -7.58 -8.35
CA ASP A 35 -9.33 -8.50 -7.24
C ASP A 35 -9.75 -9.88 -7.79
N THR A 36 -9.20 -10.96 -7.24
CA THR A 36 -9.52 -12.33 -7.65
C THR A 36 -10.23 -13.13 -6.56
N GLY A 37 -10.53 -12.51 -5.41
CA GLY A 37 -11.32 -13.09 -4.35
C GLY A 37 -12.74 -13.39 -4.81
N THR A 38 -13.26 -14.56 -4.42
CA THR A 38 -14.64 -14.97 -4.68
C THR A 38 -15.32 -15.34 -3.36
N TYR A 39 -16.64 -15.52 -3.36
CA TYR A 39 -17.36 -16.01 -2.17
C TYR A 39 -16.84 -17.37 -1.68
N ALA A 40 -16.49 -18.28 -2.60
CA ALA A 40 -15.96 -19.59 -2.26
C ALA A 40 -14.49 -19.52 -1.81
N GLU A 41 -13.71 -18.61 -2.41
CA GLU A 41 -12.28 -18.46 -2.16
C GLU A 41 -11.92 -16.99 -1.92
N PRO A 42 -12.17 -16.45 -0.72
CA PRO A 42 -12.04 -15.02 -0.44
C PRO A 42 -10.58 -14.57 -0.26
N ASN A 43 -9.66 -15.48 0.10
CA ASN A 43 -8.27 -15.14 0.46
C ASN A 43 -7.29 -15.23 -0.72
N ARG A 44 -7.73 -14.90 -1.94
CA ARG A 44 -6.87 -14.90 -3.13
C ARG A 44 -6.13 -13.57 -3.27
N TYR A 45 -4.91 -13.62 -3.78
CA TYR A 45 -4.12 -12.42 -4.02
C TYR A 45 -4.58 -11.67 -5.28
N PRO A 46 -4.55 -10.33 -5.27
CA PRO A 46 -4.88 -9.54 -6.45
C PRO A 46 -3.82 -9.71 -7.54
N ILE A 47 -4.22 -9.46 -8.78
CA ILE A 47 -3.31 -9.38 -9.94
C ILE A 47 -3.01 -7.91 -10.24
N GLY A 48 -1.85 -7.63 -10.83
CA GLY A 48 -1.49 -6.29 -11.31
C GLY A 48 -0.74 -5.42 -10.29
N ILE A 49 -0.56 -5.85 -9.03
CA ILE A 49 0.30 -5.16 -8.06
C ILE A 49 1.71 -5.78 -8.12
N SER A 50 2.70 -5.01 -8.59
CA SER A 50 4.07 -5.50 -8.69
C SER A 50 4.85 -5.28 -7.41
N HIS A 51 4.76 -4.09 -6.81
CA HIS A 51 5.52 -3.72 -5.61
C HIS A 51 4.68 -2.92 -4.63
N VAL A 52 4.96 -3.12 -3.34
CA VAL A 52 4.44 -2.28 -2.25
C VAL A 52 5.60 -1.92 -1.34
N LEU A 53 5.77 -0.63 -1.10
CA LEU A 53 6.73 -0.08 -0.16
C LEU A 53 5.98 0.46 1.04
N VAL A 54 6.47 0.13 2.23
CA VAL A 54 6.01 0.70 3.49
C VAL A 54 7.19 1.42 4.13
N ALA A 55 7.05 2.73 4.34
CA ALA A 55 8.14 3.58 4.83
C ALA A 55 9.47 3.38 4.06
N GLY A 56 9.39 3.21 2.74
CA GLY A 56 10.54 3.05 1.85
C GLY A 56 11.16 1.65 1.82
N ARG A 57 10.61 0.68 2.54
CA ARG A 57 11.09 -0.72 2.50
C ARG A 57 10.10 -1.59 1.73
N ILE A 58 10.60 -2.45 0.86
CA ILE A 58 9.80 -3.32 0.00
C ILE A 58 9.11 -4.38 0.87
N ALA A 59 7.78 -4.31 0.96
CA ALA A 59 6.94 -5.27 1.64
C ALA A 59 6.39 -6.33 0.67
N VAL A 60 6.14 -5.95 -0.58
CA VAL A 60 5.78 -6.84 -1.68
C VAL A 60 6.74 -6.60 -2.85
N GLU A 61 7.29 -7.69 -3.39
CA GLU A 61 8.19 -7.68 -4.53
C GLU A 61 7.72 -8.69 -5.57
N ASN A 62 7.56 -8.25 -6.83
CA ASN A 62 7.08 -9.09 -7.94
C ASN A 62 5.79 -9.87 -7.59
N GLY A 63 4.85 -9.21 -6.90
CA GLY A 63 3.58 -9.80 -6.48
C GLY A 63 3.67 -10.79 -5.31
N LYS A 64 4.85 -10.95 -4.68
CA LYS A 64 5.05 -11.84 -3.51
C LYS A 64 5.32 -11.02 -2.26
N LEU A 65 4.75 -11.46 -1.14
CA LEU A 65 5.08 -10.91 0.18
C LEU A 65 6.54 -11.18 0.53
N THR A 66 7.17 -10.19 1.15
CA THR A 66 8.49 -10.31 1.79
C THR A 66 8.32 -10.44 3.31
N ASP A 67 9.40 -10.70 4.04
CA ASP A 67 9.40 -10.72 5.51
C ASP A 67 9.48 -9.32 6.15
N VAL A 68 9.50 -8.25 5.34
CA VAL A 68 9.68 -6.88 5.83
C VAL A 68 8.44 -6.37 6.56
N ARG A 69 8.63 -5.99 7.83
CA ARG A 69 7.61 -5.34 8.67
C ARG A 69 8.01 -3.91 9.01
N ALA A 70 7.84 -3.00 8.05
CA ALA A 70 8.26 -1.59 8.17
C ALA A 70 7.17 -0.64 8.71
N GLY A 71 5.98 -1.17 9.03
CA GLY A 71 4.88 -0.41 9.59
C GLY A 71 5.20 0.19 10.96
N ARG A 72 4.54 1.30 11.28
CA ARG A 72 4.64 1.97 12.59
C ARG A 72 3.25 2.31 13.10
N VAL A 73 3.09 2.32 14.43
CA VAL A 73 1.88 2.82 15.07
C VAL A 73 1.73 4.30 14.77
N LEU A 74 0.62 4.68 14.14
CA LEU A 74 0.27 6.08 13.91
C LEU A 74 -0.47 6.60 15.13
N ARG A 75 0.02 7.70 15.69
CA ARG A 75 -0.60 8.39 16.81
C ARG A 75 -1.10 9.73 16.32
N ARG A 76 -2.33 10.07 16.70
CA ARG A 76 -2.87 11.41 16.49
C ARG A 76 -2.03 12.38 17.34
N ARG A 77 -1.46 13.40 16.71
CA ARG A 77 -0.86 14.53 17.40
C ARG A 77 -1.88 15.66 17.43
#